data_AF-A0A3D2R0H5-F1
#
_entry.id   AF-A0A3D2R0H5-F1
#
_cell.length_a   1.000
_cell.length_b   1.000
_cell.length_c   1.000
_cell.angle_alpha   90.00
_cell.angle_beta   90.00
_cell.angle_gamma   90.00
#
_symmetry.space_group_name_H-M   'P 1'
#
loop_
_entity.id
_entity.type
_entity.pdbx_description
1 polymer ?
#
loop_
_entity_poly.entity_id
_entity_poly.type
_entity_poly.pdbx_seq_one_letter_code
_entity_poly.pdbx_strand_id
1 'polypeptide(L)'
;MGDKREEAIGFMQNSQYDLAIPLFIDLLESDSADYSIHYMIGQCYKFNGQLTEALKSLIKSEELVSEELVNDGTLDRMKEGIYLALGIAYQENDEFDKAVATLKKGTENNPQDWKLHNSLGLT
;
A
#
# COMPACT_ATOMS: atom_id res chain seq x y z
N MET A 1 -23.64 -3.04 -15.00
CA MET A 1 -23.05 -2.69 -13.70
C MET A 1 -21.58 -2.48 -13.97
N GLY A 2 -21.09 -1.26 -13.84
CA GLY A 2 -19.65 -1.01 -13.96
C GLY A 2 -18.91 -1.77 -12.87
N ASP A 3 -17.69 -2.19 -13.15
CA ASP A 3 -16.86 -2.83 -12.14
C ASP A 3 -16.63 -1.81 -11.00
N LYS A 4 -17.12 -2.11 -9.80
CA LYS A 4 -16.97 -1.25 -8.62
C LYS A 4 -15.49 -0.94 -8.34
N ARG A 5 -14.58 -1.85 -8.73
CA ARG A 5 -13.13 -1.63 -8.68
C ARG A 5 -12.69 -0.52 -9.61
N GLU A 6 -13.14 -0.53 -10.87
CA GLU A 6 -12.81 0.52 -11.85
C GLU A 6 -13.34 1.88 -11.39
N GLU A 7 -14.55 1.94 -10.84
CA GLU A 7 -15.14 3.15 -10.28
C GLU A 7 -14.29 3.71 -9.12
N ALA A 8 -13.92 2.84 -8.17
CA ALA A 8 -13.07 3.22 -7.04
C ALA A 8 -11.67 3.69 -7.49
N ILE A 9 -11.08 3.03 -8.50
CA ILE A 9 -9.82 3.47 -9.14
C ILE A 9 -9.99 4.85 -9.76
N GLY A 10 -11.11 5.10 -10.45
CA GLY A 10 -11.41 6.40 -11.04
C GLY A 10 -11.47 7.52 -9.99
N PHE A 11 -12.15 7.29 -8.87
CA PHE A 11 -12.15 8.24 -7.75
C PHE A 11 -10.75 8.47 -7.19
N MET A 12 -9.95 7.41 -6.99
CA MET A 12 -8.58 7.53 -6.50
C MET A 12 -7.69 8.34 -7.45
N GLN A 13 -7.81 8.12 -8.77
CA GLN A 13 -7.06 8.87 -9.79
C GLN A 13 -7.43 10.36 -9.81
N ASN A 14 -8.69 10.68 -9.50
CA ASN A 14 -9.17 12.06 -9.35
C ASN A 14 -8.92 12.65 -7.94
N SER A 15 -8.14 11.96 -7.10
CA SER A 15 -7.87 12.35 -5.71
C SER A 15 -9.12 12.47 -4.83
N GLN A 16 -10.21 11.82 -5.22
CA GLN A 16 -11.47 11.76 -4.48
C GLN A 16 -11.46 10.57 -3.51
N TYR A 17 -10.51 10.58 -2.58
CA TYR A 17 -10.23 9.43 -1.71
C TYR A 17 -11.44 9.05 -0.83
N ASP A 18 -12.17 10.04 -0.32
CA ASP A 18 -13.40 9.82 0.48
C ASP A 18 -14.48 9.04 -0.28
N LEU A 19 -14.52 9.14 -1.61
CA LEU A 19 -15.46 8.40 -2.45
C LEU A 19 -14.91 7.02 -2.84
N ALA A 20 -13.59 6.89 -2.98
CA ALA A 20 -12.94 5.64 -3.34
C ALA A 20 -12.95 4.61 -2.20
N ILE A 21 -12.66 5.06 -0.97
CA ILE A 21 -12.55 4.20 0.23
C ILE A 21 -13.78 3.31 0.46
N PRO A 22 -15.03 3.82 0.51
CA PRO A 22 -16.19 2.97 0.76
C PRO A 22 -16.43 1.93 -0.34
N LEU A 23 -16.07 2.25 -1.60
CA LEU A 23 -16.17 1.28 -2.68
C LEU A 23 -15.14 0.15 -2.54
N PHE A 24 -13.91 0.48 -2.13
CA PHE A 24 -12.90 -0.54 -1.84
C PHE A 24 -13.25 -1.40 -0.62
N ILE A 25 -13.81 -0.81 0.44
CA ILE A 25 -14.26 -1.56 1.63
C ILE A 25 -15.36 -2.55 1.24
N ASP A 26 -16.31 -2.15 0.41
CA ASP A 26 -17.37 -3.05 -0.07
C ASP A 26 -16.82 -4.21 -0.91
N LEU A 27 -15.78 -3.99 -1.72
CA LEU A 27 -15.10 -5.09 -2.44
C LEU A 27 -14.53 -6.14 -1.47
N LEU A 28 -14.00 -5.71 -0.31
CA LEU A 28 -13.49 -6.61 0.72
C LEU A 28 -14.59 -7.44 1.42
N GLU A 29 -15.86 -7.07 1.33
CA GLU A 29 -16.95 -7.90 1.87
C GLU A 29 -17.08 -9.23 1.11
N SER A 30 -16.70 -9.22 -0.18
CA SER A 30 -16.72 -10.40 -1.04
C SER A 30 -15.40 -11.17 -1.07
N ASP A 31 -14.27 -10.46 -0.94
CA ASP A 31 -12.94 -11.05 -0.83
C ASP A 31 -12.07 -10.24 0.14
N SER A 32 -12.11 -10.62 1.41
CA SER A 32 -11.36 -9.94 2.46
C SER A 32 -9.84 -10.11 2.36
N ALA A 33 -9.36 -11.04 1.52
CA ALA A 33 -7.96 -11.42 1.40
C ALA A 33 -7.23 -10.73 0.23
N ASP A 34 -7.91 -9.91 -0.56
CA ASP A 34 -7.28 -9.20 -1.68
C ASP A 34 -6.29 -8.12 -1.18
N TYR A 35 -5.01 -8.50 -1.13
CA TYR A 35 -3.91 -7.62 -0.72
C TYR A 35 -3.85 -6.33 -1.56
N SER A 36 -4.24 -6.36 -2.84
CA SER A 36 -4.21 -5.19 -3.72
C SER A 36 -5.25 -4.15 -3.30
N ILE A 37 -6.43 -4.58 -2.87
CA ILE A 37 -7.47 -3.69 -2.37
C ILE A 37 -7.05 -3.07 -1.02
N HIS A 38 -6.45 -3.85 -0.11
CA HIS A 38 -5.88 -3.30 1.13
C HIS A 38 -4.80 -2.24 0.84
N TYR A 39 -3.93 -2.48 -0.15
CA TYR A 39 -2.95 -1.48 -0.58
C TYR A 39 -3.60 -0.19 -1.09
N MET A 40 -4.65 -0.30 -1.91
CA MET A 40 -5.37 0.85 -2.47
C MET A 40 -6.09 1.66 -1.40
N ILE A 41 -6.75 1.00 -0.43
CA ILE A 41 -7.35 1.65 0.73
C ILE A 41 -6.29 2.39 1.54
N GLY A 42 -5.15 1.74 1.80
CA GLY A 42 -4.03 2.35 2.53
C GLY A 42 -3.50 3.61 1.85
N GLN A 43 -3.35 3.59 0.53
CA GLN A 43 -2.95 4.76 -0.25
C GLN A 43 -4.01 5.87 -0.21
N CYS A 44 -5.29 5.51 -0.32
CA CYS A 44 -6.38 6.50 -0.19
C CYS A 44 -6.37 7.17 1.18
N TYR A 45 -6.28 6.40 2.27
CA TYR A 45 -6.18 6.95 3.62
C TYR A 45 -4.96 7.84 3.80
N LYS A 46 -3.80 7.44 3.26
CA LYS A 46 -2.57 8.23 3.34
C LYS A 46 -2.75 9.60 2.69
N PHE A 47 -3.20 9.63 1.44
CA PHE A 47 -3.42 10.88 0.71
C PHE A 47 -4.60 11.70 1.27
N ASN A 48 -5.49 11.08 2.04
CA ASN A 48 -6.53 11.76 2.81
C ASN A 48 -6.07 12.24 4.21
N GLY A 49 -4.79 12.07 4.56
CA GLY A 49 -4.22 12.47 5.85
C GLY A 49 -4.58 11.55 7.03
N GLN A 50 -5.20 10.40 6.77
CA GLN A 50 -5.61 9.44 7.79
C GLN A 50 -4.52 8.39 8.02
N LEU A 51 -3.35 8.82 8.51
CA LEU A 51 -2.14 8.00 8.59
C LEU A 51 -2.32 6.70 9.40
N THR A 52 -3.07 6.72 10.50
CA THR A 52 -3.31 5.53 11.31
C THR A 52 -4.05 4.43 10.53
N GLU A 53 -5.11 4.78 9.80
CA GLU A 53 -5.85 3.83 8.98
C GLU A 53 -5.04 3.42 7.74
N ALA A 54 -4.25 4.35 7.18
CA ALA A 54 -3.32 4.05 6.11
C ALA A 54 -2.33 2.95 6.51
N LEU A 55 -1.66 3.11 7.65
CA LEU A 55 -0.73 2.12 8.20
C LEU A 55 -1.42 0.78 8.41
N LYS A 56 -2.60 0.77 9.04
CA LYS A 56 -3.37 -0.46 9.28
C LYS A 56 -3.67 -1.22 7.98
N SER A 57 -4.15 -0.54 6.95
CA SER A 57 -4.45 -1.15 5.65
C SER A 57 -3.19 -1.60 4.90
N LEU A 58 -2.12 -0.81 4.93
CA LEU A 58 -0.84 -1.17 4.28
C LEU A 58 -0.16 -2.36 4.97
N ILE A 59 -0.18 -2.43 6.31
CA ILE A 59 0.29 -3.60 7.07
C ILE A 59 -0.52 -4.83 6.68
N LYS A 60 -1.85 -4.70 6.56
CA LYS A 60 -2.68 -5.83 6.16
C LYS A 60 -2.35 -6.32 4.74
N SER A 61 -2.03 -5.40 3.83
CA SER A 61 -1.54 -5.74 2.49
C SER A 61 -0.19 -6.49 2.53
N GLU A 62 0.77 -6.07 3.38
CA GLU A 62 2.05 -6.76 3.59
C GLU A 62 1.85 -8.19 4.12
N GLU A 63 0.94 -8.37 5.09
CA GLU A 63 0.61 -9.69 5.66
C GLU A 63 0.06 -10.63 4.57
N LEU A 64 -0.95 -10.16 3.82
CA LEU A 64 -1.63 -10.98 2.81
C LEU A 64 -0.72 -11.32 1.62
N VAL A 65 0.10 -10.38 1.15
CA VAL A 65 1.04 -10.66 0.05
C VAL A 65 2.17 -11.63 0.47
N SER A 66 2.41 -11.77 1.77
CA SER A 66 3.33 -12.77 2.32
C SER A 66 2.68 -14.14 2.48
N GLU A 67 1.36 -14.19 2.70
CA GLU A 67 0.56 -15.42 2.77
C GLU A 67 0.20 -15.99 1.39
N GLU A 68 0.02 -15.13 0.38
CA GLU A 68 -0.70 -15.50 -0.85
C GLU A 68 0.18 -16.04 -2.00
N LEU A 69 1.50 -15.81 -2.07
CA LEU A 69 2.27 -16.27 -3.24
C LEU A 69 3.71 -16.79 -3.00
N VAL A 70 3.89 -18.01 -3.50
CA VAL A 70 5.13 -18.60 -4.01
C VAL A 70 5.00 -18.65 -5.55
N ASN A 71 5.99 -18.11 -6.28
CA ASN A 71 6.25 -18.25 -7.73
C ASN A 71 5.41 -17.45 -8.76
N ASP A 72 5.58 -16.13 -8.84
CA ASP A 72 5.64 -15.40 -10.12
C ASP A 72 6.29 -14.00 -9.90
N GLY A 73 7.17 -13.56 -10.79
CA GLY A 73 7.96 -12.31 -10.64
C GLY A 73 7.14 -11.01 -10.69
N THR A 74 5.82 -11.12 -10.88
CA THR A 74 4.86 -10.03 -10.70
C THR A 74 4.68 -9.63 -9.24
N LEU A 75 4.92 -10.56 -8.30
CA LEU A 75 4.81 -10.35 -6.87
C LEU A 75 5.86 -9.36 -6.34
N ASP A 76 7.07 -9.39 -6.89
CA ASP A 76 8.19 -8.59 -6.40
C ASP A 76 7.90 -7.09 -6.53
N ARG A 77 7.35 -6.67 -7.69
CA ARG A 77 6.94 -5.27 -7.90
C ARG A 77 5.80 -4.80 -6.99
N MET A 78 4.86 -5.68 -6.67
CA MET A 78 3.79 -5.34 -5.71
C MET A 78 4.36 -5.19 -4.29
N LYS A 79 5.21 -6.13 -3.86
CA LYS A 79 5.88 -6.07 -2.56
C LYS A 79 6.72 -4.81 -2.41
N GLU A 80 7.49 -4.44 -3.44
CA GLU A 80 8.25 -3.19 -3.50
C GLU A 80 7.32 -1.97 -3.29
N GLY A 81 6.20 -1.91 -4.00
CA GLY A 81 5.20 -0.85 -3.86
C GLY A 81 4.60 -0.76 -2.46
N ILE A 82 4.31 -1.91 -1.84
CA ILE A 82 3.80 -1.99 -0.46
C ILE A 82 4.85 -1.48 0.53
N TYR A 83 6.10 -1.95 0.45
CA TYR A 83 7.18 -1.50 1.34
C TYR A 83 7.47 -0.01 1.21
N LEU A 84 7.46 0.52 -0.02
CA LEU A 84 7.64 1.95 -0.25
C LEU A 84 6.49 2.76 0.37
N ALA A 85 5.24 2.37 0.12
CA ALA A 85 4.08 3.06 0.66
C ALA A 85 4.03 3.02 2.19
N LEU A 86 4.30 1.85 2.78
CA LEU A 86 4.32 1.65 4.23
C LEU A 86 5.49 2.39 4.89
N GLY A 87 6.67 2.38 4.26
CA GLY A 87 7.83 3.16 4.70
C GLY A 87 7.54 4.65 4.75
N ILE A 88 6.97 5.21 3.67
CA ILE A 88 6.57 6.62 3.62
C ILE A 88 5.50 6.93 4.67
N ALA A 89 4.49 6.06 4.83
CA ALA A 89 3.45 6.26 5.85
C ALA A 89 4.04 6.27 7.27
N TYR A 90 5.04 5.44 7.56
CA TYR A 90 5.77 5.49 8.83
C TYR A 90 6.59 6.78 8.98
N GLN A 91 7.23 7.29 7.91
CA GLN A 91 7.91 8.60 7.95
C GLN A 91 6.94 9.73 8.27
N GLU A 92 5.79 9.76 7.58
CA GLU A 92 4.74 10.77 7.79
C GLU A 92 4.13 10.70 9.19
N ASN A 93 4.20 9.53 9.83
CA ASN A 93 3.75 9.29 11.21
C ASN A 93 4.89 9.43 12.25
N ASP A 94 6.05 9.98 11.88
CA ASP A 94 7.26 10.15 12.72
C ASP A 94 7.83 8.83 13.31
N GLU A 95 7.48 7.68 12.76
CA GLU A 95 7.96 6.36 13.18
C GLU A 95 9.21 5.93 12.37
N PHE A 96 10.26 6.76 12.42
CA PHE A 96 11.46 6.65 11.59
C PHE A 96 12.14 5.27 11.67
N ASP A 97 12.23 4.67 12.86
CA ASP A 97 12.84 3.33 13.03
C ASP A 97 12.08 2.26 12.22
N LYS A 98 10.74 2.34 12.21
CA LYS A 98 9.90 1.42 11.44
C LYS A 98 9.96 1.72 9.95
N ALA A 99 10.04 3.00 9.58
CA ALA A 99 10.25 3.41 8.19
C ALA A 99 11.55 2.82 7.64
N VAL A 100 12.68 3.01 8.34
CA VAL A 100 13.99 2.45 7.94
C VAL A 100 13.92 0.95 7.80
N ALA A 101 13.36 0.25 8.80
CA ALA A 101 13.24 -1.20 8.76
C ALA A 101 12.40 -1.69 7.56
N THR A 102 11.27 -1.03 7.29
CA THR A 102 10.36 -1.37 6.20
C THR A 102 10.99 -1.10 4.83
N LEU A 103 11.59 0.08 4.64
CA LEU A 103 12.22 0.46 3.37
C LEU A 103 13.42 -0.46 3.04
N LYS A 104 14.18 -0.89 4.05
CA LYS A 104 15.27 -1.86 3.86
C LYS A 104 14.77 -3.20 3.31
N LYS A 105 13.65 -3.73 3.82
CA LYS A 105 13.01 -4.94 3.24
C LYS A 105 12.71 -4.75 1.75
N GLY A 106 12.23 -3.56 1.36
CA GLY A 106 12.01 -3.22 -0.05
C GLY A 106 13.30 -3.28 -0.88
N THR A 107 14.38 -2.70 -0.38
CA THR A 107 15.68 -2.69 -1.09
C THR A 107 16.35 -4.06 -1.19
N GLU A 108 16.07 -4.98 -0.27
CA GLU A 108 16.55 -6.36 -0.33
C GLU A 108 15.95 -7.10 -1.54
N ASN A 109 14.68 -6.84 -1.86
CA ASN A 109 13.99 -7.42 -3.01
C ASN A 109 14.41 -6.75 -4.33
N ASN A 110 14.56 -5.43 -4.33
CA ASN A 110 15.01 -4.68 -5.50
C ASN A 110 16.07 -3.64 -5.13
N PRO A 111 17.36 -4.02 -5.19
CA PRO A 111 18.46 -3.14 -4.80
C PRO A 111 18.62 -1.89 -5.67
N GLN A 112 17.92 -1.79 -6.81
CA GLN A 112 18.04 -0.68 -7.75
C GLN A 112 16.80 0.22 -7.79
N ASP A 113 15.80 0.00 -6.92
CA ASP A 113 14.66 0.90 -6.84
C ASP A 113 15.07 2.24 -6.21
N TRP A 114 15.25 3.24 -7.07
CA TRP A 114 15.63 4.59 -6.69
C TRP A 114 14.64 5.25 -5.74
N LYS A 115 13.34 4.88 -5.78
CA LYS A 115 12.33 5.45 -4.88
C LYS A 115 12.53 4.97 -3.45
N LEU A 116 12.85 3.70 -3.28
CA LEU A 116 13.16 3.12 -1.97
C LEU A 116 14.43 3.74 -1.38
N HIS A 117 15.50 3.85 -2.17
CA HIS A 117 16.73 4.52 -1.72
C HIS A 117 16.54 6.00 -1.40
N ASN A 118 15.79 6.72 -2.23
CA ASN A 118 15.48 8.12 -1.98
C ASN A 118 14.67 8.29 -0.69
N SER A 119 13.66 7.45 -0.46
CA SER A 119 12.85 7.50 0.77
C SER A 119 13.68 7.16 2.00
N LEU A 120 14.60 6.19 1.89
CA LEU A 120 15.50 5.82 2.97
C LEU A 120 16.50 6.95 3.31
N GLY A 121 16.99 7.69 2.32
CA GLY A 121 17.86 8.86 2.55
C GLY A 121 17.14 10.07 3.16
N LEU A 122 15.81 10.12 3.07
CA LEU A 122 14.96 11.15 3.68
C LEU A 122 14.43 10.74 5.07
N THR A 123 14.68 9.50 5.50
CA THR A 123 14.30 8.98 6.82
C THR A 123 15.42 9.24 7.81
#